data_AF-A0A5N7XE49-F1
#
_entry.id   AF-A0A5N7XE49-F1
#
_cell.length_a   1.000
_cell.length_b   1.000
_cell.length_c   1.000
_cell.angle_alpha   90.00
_cell.angle_beta   90.00
_cell.angle_gamma   90.00
#
_symmetry.space_group_name_H-M   'P 1'
#
loop_
_entity.id
_entity.type
_entity.pdbx_description
1 polymer ?
#
loop_
_entity_poly.entity_id
_entity_poly.type
_entity_poly.pdbx_seq_one_letter_code
_entity_poly.pdbx_strand_id
1 'polypeptide(L)'
;MKPGYMTEPWFAILLERAQRPESVRARIARQLGISAAALSQVLNASGCYGNGTAKTDRIAEKVIHTFGRYTCPHLTAEASGDDQVITAEQCRAFAHRDAPTSSPRDMQHWQACRQCIHREASAPPVPRALQIRGGRKVIPITHIQEASHASPR
;
A
#
# COMPACT_ATOMS: atom_id res chain seq x y z
N MET A 1 23.76 -9.77 6.24
CA MET A 1 23.62 -9.98 4.79
C MET A 1 22.28 -9.40 4.36
N LYS A 2 22.22 -8.60 3.28
CA LYS A 2 20.95 -8.05 2.80
C LYS A 2 20.15 -9.16 2.07
N PRO A 3 18.85 -9.31 2.32
CA PRO A 3 18.02 -10.25 1.57
C PRO A 3 18.01 -9.94 0.07
N GLY A 4 17.96 -10.98 -0.77
CA GLY A 4 18.02 -10.84 -2.23
C GLY A 4 16.90 -9.97 -2.83
N TYR A 5 15.71 -9.97 -2.22
CA TYR A 5 14.61 -9.14 -2.72
C TYR A 5 14.87 -7.63 -2.66
N MET A 6 15.81 -7.17 -1.82
CA MET A 6 16.10 -5.73 -1.69
C MET A 6 16.78 -5.16 -2.96
N THR A 7 17.28 -6.01 -3.84
CA THR A 7 17.82 -5.60 -5.14
C THR A 7 16.80 -5.72 -6.27
N GLU A 8 15.59 -6.22 -5.99
CA GLU A 8 14.57 -6.37 -7.02
C GLU A 8 13.91 -5.02 -7.38
N PRO A 9 13.48 -4.83 -8.64
CA PRO A 9 12.91 -3.56 -9.10
C PRO A 9 11.68 -3.10 -8.30
N TRP A 10 10.81 -4.03 -7.88
CA TRP A 10 9.64 -3.67 -7.09
C TRP A 10 10.02 -3.07 -5.73
N PHE A 11 11.13 -3.52 -5.13
CA PHE A 11 11.57 -2.99 -3.84
C PHE A 11 12.07 -1.55 -3.99
N ALA A 12 12.72 -1.22 -5.11
CA ALA A 12 13.10 0.16 -5.41
C ALA A 12 11.88 1.10 -5.48
N ILE A 13 10.81 0.66 -6.15
CA ILE A 13 9.54 1.41 -6.21
C ILE A 13 8.96 1.63 -4.81
N LEU A 14 8.94 0.57 -3.99
CA LEU A 14 8.45 0.65 -2.61
C LEU A 14 9.28 1.60 -1.75
N LEU A 15 10.61 1.53 -1.89
CA LEU A 15 11.55 2.34 -1.14
C LEU A 15 11.42 3.82 -1.52
N GLU A 16 11.34 4.14 -2.81
CA GLU A 16 11.11 5.51 -3.29
C GLU A 16 9.83 6.08 -2.65
N ARG A 17 8.74 5.31 -2.64
CA ARG A 17 7.46 5.75 -2.05
C ARG A 17 7.57 5.99 -0.54
N ALA A 18 8.36 5.18 0.15
CA ALA A 18 8.58 5.26 1.60
C ALA A 18 9.60 6.34 2.02
N GLN A 19 10.36 6.89 1.09
CA GLN A 19 11.33 7.97 1.34
C GLN A 19 10.73 9.37 1.12
N ARG A 20 9.54 9.47 0.52
CA ARG A 20 8.91 10.79 0.31
C ARG A 20 8.60 11.47 1.65
N PRO A 21 8.81 12.79 1.79
CA PRO A 21 8.63 13.50 3.06
C PRO A 21 7.24 13.36 3.67
N GLU A 22 6.21 13.30 2.83
CA GLU A 22 4.80 13.13 3.22
C GLU A 22 4.38 11.67 3.43
N SER A 23 5.31 10.73 3.26
CA SER A 23 5.00 9.31 3.32
C SER A 23 4.79 8.83 4.76
N VAL A 24 3.65 8.14 4.96
CA VAL A 24 3.35 7.47 6.22
C VAL A 24 3.30 5.98 5.93
N ARG A 25 4.18 5.19 6.57
CA ARG A 25 4.25 3.72 6.36
C ARG A 25 2.89 3.04 6.55
N ALA A 26 2.09 3.49 7.52
CA ALA A 26 0.73 2.97 7.72
C ALA A 26 -0.20 3.23 6.51
N ARG A 27 -0.08 4.39 5.85
CA ARG A 27 -0.84 4.72 4.64
C ARG A 27 -0.38 3.86 3.46
N ILE A 28 0.92 3.68 3.27
CA ILE A 28 1.48 2.80 2.22
C ILE A 28 1.00 1.35 2.44
N ALA A 29 1.04 0.85 3.67
CA ALA A 29 0.58 -0.50 3.99
C ALA A 29 -0.91 -0.68 3.67
N ARG A 30 -1.75 0.32 3.99
CA ARG A 30 -3.16 0.35 3.60
C ARG A 30 -3.34 0.34 2.09
N GLN A 31 -2.58 1.16 1.37
CA GLN A 31 -2.62 1.19 -0.09
C GLN A 31 -2.19 -0.13 -0.73
N LEU A 32 -1.33 -0.93 -0.09
CA LEU A 32 -0.94 -2.27 -0.55
C LEU A 32 -1.89 -3.38 -0.05
N GLY A 33 -2.76 -3.08 0.91
CA GLY A 33 -3.60 -4.07 1.59
C GLY A 33 -2.81 -5.06 2.47
N ILE A 34 -1.68 -4.63 3.04
CA ILE A 34 -0.84 -5.43 3.96
C ILE A 34 -0.79 -4.81 5.36
N SER A 35 -0.27 -5.53 6.35
CA SER A 35 -0.10 -4.96 7.69
C SER A 35 1.10 -3.99 7.72
N ALA A 36 1.01 -2.94 8.53
CA ALA A 36 2.11 -2.00 8.73
C ALA A 36 3.37 -2.69 9.33
N ALA A 37 3.15 -3.74 10.12
CA ALA A 37 4.22 -4.58 10.64
C ALA A 37 4.95 -5.33 9.52
N ALA A 38 4.21 -5.98 8.60
CA ALA A 38 4.80 -6.67 7.45
C ALA A 38 5.59 -5.70 6.56
N LEU A 39 5.03 -4.52 6.28
CA LEU A 39 5.74 -3.48 5.53
C LEU A 39 7.05 -3.07 6.22
N SER A 40 7.01 -2.87 7.53
CA SER A 40 8.21 -2.50 8.31
C SER A 40 9.26 -3.60 8.30
N GLN A 41 8.85 -4.86 8.37
CA GLN A 41 9.78 -5.99 8.31
C GLN A 41 10.45 -6.13 6.94
N VAL A 42 9.72 -5.87 5.85
CA VAL A 42 10.28 -5.85 4.50
C VAL A 42 11.25 -4.69 4.31
N LEU A 43 10.87 -3.47 4.72
CA LEU A 43 11.71 -2.28 4.56
C LEU A 43 13.00 -2.36 5.40
N ASN A 44 12.91 -2.91 6.61
CA ASN A 44 14.05 -3.00 7.53
C ASN A 44 14.79 -4.33 7.44
N ALA A 45 14.43 -5.22 6.51
CA ALA A 45 14.98 -6.58 6.41
C ALA A 45 15.00 -7.33 7.75
N SER A 46 13.86 -7.37 8.45
CA SER A 46 13.74 -7.97 9.79
C SER A 46 12.72 -9.10 9.86
N GLY A 47 12.79 -9.89 10.95
CA GLY A 47 11.93 -11.07 11.17
C GLY A 47 11.95 -12.06 10.00
N CYS A 48 10.77 -12.59 9.66
CA CYS A 48 10.64 -13.64 8.63
C CYS A 48 11.07 -13.20 7.22
N TYR A 49 11.10 -11.90 6.92
CA TYR A 49 11.58 -11.39 5.63
C TYR A 49 13.10 -11.17 5.64
N GLY A 50 13.66 -10.77 6.78
CA GLY A 50 15.11 -10.62 6.94
C GLY A 50 15.87 -11.95 6.92
N ASN A 51 15.28 -12.99 7.52
CA ASN A 51 15.89 -14.32 7.61
C ASN A 51 15.58 -15.23 6.40
N GLY A 52 14.87 -14.72 5.39
CA GLY A 52 14.53 -15.48 4.17
C GLY A 52 13.48 -16.58 4.34
N THR A 53 12.79 -16.67 5.47
CA THR A 53 11.76 -17.71 5.70
C THR A 53 10.42 -17.38 5.06
N ALA A 54 10.11 -16.09 4.86
CA ALA A 54 8.88 -15.63 4.22
C ALA A 54 9.07 -15.32 2.73
N LYS A 55 8.07 -15.70 1.92
CA LYS A 55 8.01 -15.36 0.49
C LYS A 55 7.60 -13.91 0.28
N THR A 56 8.24 -13.23 -0.67
CA THR A 56 7.97 -11.83 -1.03
C THR A 56 7.11 -11.68 -2.29
N ASP A 57 6.84 -12.75 -3.03
CA ASP A 57 6.14 -12.72 -4.33
C ASP A 57 4.82 -11.94 -4.29
N ARG A 58 3.99 -12.21 -3.28
CA ARG A 58 2.69 -11.51 -3.09
C ARG A 58 2.86 -10.03 -2.76
N ILE A 59 3.95 -9.65 -2.11
CA ILE A 59 4.25 -8.24 -1.79
C ILE A 59 4.75 -7.54 -3.05
N ALA A 60 5.62 -8.19 -3.82
CA ALA A 60 6.12 -7.70 -5.10
C ALA A 60 4.95 -7.42 -6.06
N GLU A 61 4.05 -8.39 -6.25
CA GLU A 61 2.84 -8.25 -7.07
C GLU A 61 1.98 -7.05 -6.62
N LYS A 62 1.71 -6.93 -5.31
CA LYS A 62 0.97 -5.79 -4.75
C LYS A 62 1.65 -4.45 -5.01
N VAL A 63 2.97 -4.37 -4.90
CA VAL A 63 3.73 -3.14 -5.13
C VAL A 63 3.68 -2.76 -6.60
N ILE A 64 3.94 -3.70 -7.51
CA ILE A 64 3.86 -3.48 -8.96
C ILE A 64 2.47 -2.98 -9.34
N HIS A 65 1.42 -3.62 -8.85
CA HIS A 65 0.06 -3.27 -9.22
C HIS A 65 -0.50 -2.01 -8.53
N THR A 66 0.13 -1.54 -7.45
CA THR A 66 -0.30 -0.34 -6.72
C THR A 66 0.53 0.89 -7.06
N PHE A 67 1.84 0.74 -7.26
CA PHE A 67 2.78 1.84 -7.46
C PHE A 67 3.59 1.74 -8.76
N GLY A 68 3.45 0.65 -9.51
CA GLY A 68 4.09 0.49 -10.81
C GLY A 68 3.46 1.37 -11.88
N ARG A 69 3.80 1.05 -13.13
CA ARG A 69 3.39 1.80 -14.32
C ARG A 69 2.84 0.83 -15.35
N TYR A 70 1.88 1.30 -16.15
CA TYR A 70 1.26 0.54 -17.24
C TYR A 70 1.29 1.34 -18.52
N THR A 71 1.51 0.68 -19.64
CA THR A 71 1.26 1.25 -20.97
C THR A 71 -0.25 1.22 -21.21
N CYS A 72 -0.87 2.38 -21.35
CA CYS A 72 -2.31 2.50 -21.57
C CYS A 72 -2.62 2.34 -23.06
N PRO A 73 -3.34 1.28 -23.48
CA PRO A 73 -3.63 1.06 -24.90
C PRO A 73 -4.51 2.16 -25.50
N HIS A 74 -5.46 2.69 -24.72
CA HIS A 74 -6.34 3.76 -25.20
C HIS A 74 -5.60 5.08 -25.42
N LEU A 75 -4.81 5.52 -24.43
CA LEU A 75 -4.03 6.76 -24.57
C LEU A 75 -2.94 6.64 -25.65
N THR A 76 -2.35 5.45 -25.82
CA THR A 76 -1.38 5.17 -26.90
C THR A 76 -2.04 5.32 -28.27
N ALA A 77 -3.27 4.82 -28.43
CA ALA A 77 -4.05 5.01 -29.66
C ALA A 77 -4.41 6.49 -29.91
N GLU A 78 -4.71 7.26 -28.86
CA GLU A 78 -4.96 8.71 -28.98
C GLU A 78 -3.70 9.51 -29.31
N ALA A 79 -2.52 9.05 -28.85
CA ALA A 79 -1.23 9.71 -29.05
C ALA A 79 -0.58 9.36 -30.40
N SER A 80 -1.36 8.94 -31.40
CA SER A 80 -0.87 8.59 -32.75
C SER A 80 0.22 7.50 -32.78
N GLY A 81 0.27 6.63 -31.77
CA GLY A 81 1.15 5.45 -31.74
C GLY A 81 2.33 5.52 -30.75
N ASP A 82 2.52 6.62 -30.03
CA ASP A 82 3.54 6.70 -28.98
C ASP A 82 3.06 6.04 -27.68
N ASP A 83 3.86 5.10 -27.14
CA ASP A 83 3.56 4.37 -25.90
C ASP A 83 3.28 5.31 -24.72
N GLN A 84 2.01 5.36 -24.30
CA GLN A 84 1.59 6.19 -23.18
C GLN A 84 1.66 5.41 -21.87
N VAL A 85 2.72 5.66 -21.10
CA VAL A 85 2.95 5.03 -19.80
C VAL A 85 2.38 5.87 -18.67
N ILE A 86 1.33 5.36 -18.02
CA ILE A 86 0.68 5.98 -16.86
C ILE A 86 0.98 5.22 -15.57
N THR A 87 0.88 5.90 -14.43
CA THR A 87 1.04 5.24 -13.12
C THR A 87 -0.14 4.31 -12.82
N ALA A 88 0.08 3.31 -11.97
CA ALA A 88 -1.00 2.43 -11.52
C ALA A 88 -2.14 3.21 -10.82
N GLU A 89 -1.82 4.29 -10.09
CA GLU A 89 -2.80 5.17 -9.46
C GLU A 89 -3.65 5.92 -10.52
N GLN A 90 -3.03 6.43 -11.59
CA GLN A 90 -3.76 7.06 -12.72
C GLN A 90 -4.62 6.04 -13.47
N CYS A 91 -4.05 4.86 -13.78
CA CYS A 91 -4.78 3.78 -14.43
C CYS A 91 -6.02 3.38 -13.62
N ARG A 92 -5.87 3.27 -12.30
CA ARG A 92 -6.98 2.98 -11.39
C ARG A 92 -8.04 4.08 -11.41
N ALA A 93 -7.63 5.34 -11.42
CA ALA A 93 -8.55 6.48 -11.49
C ALA A 93 -9.37 6.49 -12.80
N PHE A 94 -8.78 6.13 -13.94
CA PHE A 94 -9.51 6.00 -15.20
C PHE A 94 -10.36 4.74 -15.28
N ALA A 95 -9.85 3.61 -14.80
CA ALA A 95 -10.50 2.32 -14.96
C ALA A 95 -11.66 2.09 -13.99
N HIS A 96 -11.58 2.64 -12.78
CA HIS A 96 -12.54 2.39 -11.71
C HIS A 96 -13.39 3.61 -11.35
N ARG A 97 -13.42 4.66 -12.21
CA ARG A 97 -14.36 5.78 -12.06
C ARG A 97 -15.78 5.40 -12.49
N ASP A 98 -16.74 6.16 -11.98
CA ASP A 98 -18.11 6.14 -12.47
C ASP A 98 -18.20 6.62 -13.92
N ALA A 99 -19.29 6.26 -14.60
CA ALA A 99 -19.52 6.65 -15.98
C ALA A 99 -19.55 8.19 -16.10
N PRO A 100 -18.63 8.79 -16.87
CA PRO A 100 -18.56 10.24 -17.01
C PRO A 100 -19.72 10.75 -17.86
N THR A 101 -20.35 11.87 -17.47
CA THR A 101 -21.50 12.45 -18.20
C THR A 101 -21.17 13.69 -19.01
N SER A 102 -20.00 14.30 -18.78
CA SER A 102 -19.68 15.65 -19.27
C SER A 102 -18.96 15.71 -20.62
N SER A 103 -18.32 14.62 -21.07
CA SER A 103 -17.49 14.63 -22.28
C SER A 103 -17.54 13.30 -23.04
N PRO A 104 -17.76 13.32 -24.37
CA PRO A 104 -17.69 12.12 -25.20
C PRO A 104 -16.33 11.42 -25.14
N ARG A 105 -15.23 12.18 -25.06
CA ARG A 105 -13.88 11.62 -24.98
C ARG A 105 -13.67 10.85 -23.68
N ASP A 106 -14.18 11.39 -22.57
CA ASP A 106 -14.14 10.70 -21.29
C ASP A 106 -14.99 9.42 -21.31
N MET A 107 -16.15 9.45 -21.98
CA MET A 107 -16.98 8.27 -22.15
C MET A 107 -16.25 7.18 -22.96
N GLN A 108 -15.56 7.55 -24.04
CA GLN A 108 -14.75 6.61 -24.84
C GLN A 108 -13.64 5.97 -24.01
N HIS A 109 -12.89 6.77 -23.24
CA HIS A 109 -11.86 6.25 -22.35
C HIS A 109 -12.46 5.31 -21.30
N TRP A 110 -13.59 5.68 -20.69
CA TRP A 110 -14.27 4.82 -19.72
C TRP A 110 -14.70 3.48 -20.35
N GLN A 111 -15.27 3.49 -21.55
CA GLN A 111 -15.65 2.27 -22.28
C GLN A 111 -14.43 1.40 -22.62
N ALA A 112 -13.32 2.00 -23.06
CA ALA A 112 -12.08 1.30 -23.35
C ALA A 112 -11.50 0.65 -22.08
N CYS A 113 -11.52 1.35 -20.95
CA CYS A 113 -11.05 0.80 -19.67
C CYS A 113 -11.87 -0.39 -19.16
N ARG A 114 -13.13 -0.55 -19.57
CA ARG A 114 -13.95 -1.72 -19.20
C ARG A 114 -13.53 -3.00 -19.91
N GLN A 115 -12.85 -2.88 -21.05
CA GLN A 115 -12.37 -3.99 -21.88
C GLN A 115 -10.84 -4.15 -21.78
N CYS A 116 -10.18 -3.32 -20.96
CA CYS A 116 -8.72 -3.28 -20.86
C CYS A 116 -8.16 -4.44 -20.02
N ILE A 117 -7.08 -5.06 -20.52
CA ILE A 117 -6.35 -6.13 -19.84
C ILE A 117 -5.78 -5.71 -18.46
N HIS A 118 -5.47 -4.41 -18.28
CA HIS A 118 -4.91 -3.90 -17.03
C HIS A 118 -5.98 -3.55 -15.98
N ARG A 119 -7.28 -3.66 -16.29
CA ARG A 119 -8.37 -3.25 -15.40
C ARG A 119 -8.35 -3.99 -14.06
N GLU A 120 -8.24 -5.31 -14.10
CA GLU A 120 -8.22 -6.15 -12.90
C GLU A 120 -6.93 -5.95 -12.10
N ALA A 121 -5.78 -5.94 -12.80
CA ALA A 121 -4.48 -5.70 -12.19
C ALA A 121 -4.37 -4.33 -11.50
N SER A 122 -4.99 -3.29 -12.07
CA SER A 122 -5.01 -1.94 -11.50
C SER A 122 -6.07 -1.73 -10.41
N ALA A 123 -6.87 -2.75 -10.08
CA ALA A 123 -7.97 -2.60 -9.12
C ALA A 123 -7.50 -2.08 -7.76
N PRO A 124 -8.30 -1.25 -7.08
CA PRO A 124 -8.01 -0.87 -5.70
C PRO A 124 -7.89 -2.14 -4.85
N PRO A 125 -6.82 -2.28 -4.05
CA PRO A 125 -6.71 -3.43 -3.19
C PRO A 125 -7.85 -3.40 -2.18
N VAL A 126 -8.50 -4.56 -2.03
CA VAL A 126 -9.57 -4.75 -1.05
C VAL A 126 -9.04 -4.32 0.32
N PRO A 127 -9.65 -3.31 0.97
CA PRO A 127 -9.19 -2.86 2.27
C PRO A 127 -9.16 -4.04 3.24
N ARG A 128 -7.99 -4.33 3.81
CA ARG A 128 -7.91 -5.32 4.88
C ARG A 128 -8.71 -4.77 6.07
N ALA A 129 -9.71 -5.53 6.52
CA ALA A 129 -10.44 -5.19 7.74
C ALA A 129 -9.44 -4.95 8.88
N LEU A 130 -9.47 -3.75 9.47
CA LEU A 130 -8.65 -3.43 10.62
C LEU A 130 -9.08 -4.35 11.76
N GLN A 131 -8.24 -5.31 12.11
CA GLN A 131 -8.43 -6.11 13.30
C GLN A 131 -8.13 -5.19 14.49
N ILE A 132 -9.18 -4.61 15.08
CA ILE A 132 -9.08 -3.89 16.34
C ILE A 132 -8.63 -4.93 17.37
N ARG A 133 -7.33 -4.92 17.72
CA ARG A 133 -6.85 -5.72 18.83
C ARG A 133 -7.57 -5.21 20.07
N GLY A 134 -8.28 -6.11 20.75
CA GLY A 134 -9.11 -5.81 21.92
C GLY A 134 -8.42 -4.84 22.87
N GLY A 135 -9.21 -3.89 23.38
CA GLY A 135 -8.76 -2.68 24.06
C GLY A 135 -7.54 -2.89 24.95
N ARG A 136 -6.55 -2.00 24.79
CA ARG A 136 -5.43 -1.87 25.72
C ARG A 136 -6.02 -1.80 27.12
N LYS A 137 -5.89 -2.86 27.93
CA LYS A 137 -6.29 -2.83 29.35
C LYS A 137 -5.53 -1.67 29.97
N VAL A 138 -6.24 -0.61 30.30
CA VAL A 138 -5.69 0.49 31.09
C VAL A 138 -5.38 -0.11 32.45
N ILE A 139 -4.10 -0.26 32.77
CA ILE A 139 -3.66 -0.72 34.09
C ILE A 139 -3.80 0.50 35.00
N PRO A 140 -4.70 0.51 35.98
CA PRO A 140 -4.81 1.63 36.92
C PRO A 140 -3.53 1.69 37.75
N ILE A 141 -2.93 2.88 37.84
CA ILE A 141 -1.80 3.13 38.74
C ILE A 141 -2.41 3.30 40.14
N THR A 142 -2.29 2.29 40.99
CA THR A 142 -2.71 2.38 42.40
C THR A 142 -1.67 3.17 43.18
N HIS A 143 -2.04 4.37 43.63
CA HIS A 143 -1.20 5.17 44.53
C HIS A 143 -1.29 4.56 45.94
N ILE A 144 -0.21 3.94 46.41
CA ILE A 144 -0.11 3.50 47.80
C ILE A 144 0.14 4.75 48.65
N GLN A 145 -0.82 5.12 49.51
CA GLN A 145 -0.59 6.10 50.56
C GLN A 145 0.08 5.39 51.73
N GLU A 146 1.31 5.79 52.06
CA GLU A 146 1.98 5.43 53.30
C GLU A 146 1.16 5.96 54.48
N ALA A 147 0.55 5.06 55.23
CA ALA A 147 -0.02 5.36 56.54
C ALA A 147 1.13 5.62 57.51
N SER A 148 1.38 6.88 57.82
CA SER A 148 2.28 7.31 58.89
C SER A 148 1.84 6.64 60.21
N HIS A 149 2.73 5.78 60.70
CA HIS A 149 2.61 5.04 61.94
C HIS A 149 2.59 6.01 63.13
N ALA A 150 1.45 6.13 63.82
CA ALA A 150 1.39 6.78 65.12
C ALA A 150 1.92 5.79 66.17
N SER A 151 3.10 6.10 66.74
CA SER A 151 3.69 5.33 67.84
C SER A 151 3.22 5.89 69.19
N PRO A 152 2.75 5.06 70.15
CA PRO A 152 2.30 5.54 71.44
C PRO A 152 3.43 5.48 72.49
N ARG A 153 3.69 6.61 73.17
CA ARG A 153 3.79 6.75 74.64
C ARG A 153 4.20 8.16 75.03
#